data_AF-A0A530Z1Z1-F1
#
_entry.id   AF-A0A530Z1Z1-F1
#
_cell.length_a   1.000
_cell.length_b   1.000
_cell.length_c   1.000
_cell.angle_alpha   90.00
_cell.angle_beta   90.00
_cell.angle_gamma   90.00
#
_symmetry.space_group_name_H-M   'P 1'
#
loop_
_entity.id
_entity.type
_entity.pdbx_description
1 polymer ?
#
loop_
_entity_poly.entity_id
_entity_poly.type
_entity_poly.pdbx_seq_one_letter_code
_entity_poly.pdbx_strand_id
1 'polypeptide(L)' 'GASIMIRGLRDGTDLDYDMQMAGMNETMAPELQTVFLPASPSVRTITATLVRQIASMGGDIRPFVPAAVAGALTAKFAK' A
#
# COMPACT_ATOMS: atom_id res chain seq x y z
N GLY A 1 11.17 11.78 -18.17
CA GLY A 1 10.91 10.62 -17.31
C GLY A 1 10.79 11.07 -15.86
N ALA A 2 10.53 10.15 -14.93
CA ALA A 2 10.59 10.40 -13.48
C ALA A 2 11.96 9.94 -12.94
N SER A 3 12.52 10.67 -11.98
CA SER A 3 13.81 10.36 -11.33
C SER A 3 13.67 9.88 -9.88
N ILE A 4 12.45 9.87 -9.34
CA ILE A 4 12.19 9.55 -7.93
C ILE A 4 11.04 8.55 -7.83
N MET A 5 11.25 7.51 -7.03
CA MET A 5 10.25 6.52 -6.61
C MET A 5 9.96 6.70 -5.12
N ILE A 6 8.69 6.95 -4.76
CA ILE A 6 8.28 7.10 -3.37
C ILE A 6 7.67 5.79 -2.86
N ARG A 7 8.13 5.33 -1.69
CA ARG A 7 7.67 4.11 -1.02
C ARG A 7 7.23 4.41 0.40
N GLY A 8 6.11 3.82 0.81
CA GLY A 8 5.59 3.94 2.18
C GLY A 8 6.05 2.76 3.03
N LEU A 9 6.54 3.02 4.24
CA LEU A 9 6.96 1.98 5.19
C LEU A 9 6.03 1.92 6.40
N ARG A 10 5.50 0.74 6.71
CA ARG A 10 4.65 0.55 7.91
C ARG A 10 5.44 0.03 9.10
N ASP A 11 6.37 -0.88 8.88
CA ASP A 11 7.22 -1.49 9.90
C ASP A 11 8.58 -1.93 9.34
N GLY A 12 9.36 -2.65 10.14
CA GLY A 12 10.66 -3.17 9.71
C GLY A 12 10.57 -4.24 8.61
N THR A 13 9.46 -4.98 8.52
CA THR A 13 9.31 -6.03 7.50
C THR A 13 9.09 -5.45 6.10
N ASP A 14 8.35 -4.34 6.00
CA ASP A 14 8.25 -3.58 4.75
C ASP A 14 9.60 -3.04 4.30
N LEU A 15 10.43 -2.58 5.26
CA LEU A 15 11.74 -1.99 4.98
C LEU A 15 12.68 -3.00 4.32
N ASP A 16 12.85 -4.19 4.90
CA ASP A 16 13.79 -5.19 4.39
C ASP A 16 13.47 -5.58 2.95
N TYR A 17 12.19 -5.79 2.64
CA TYR A 17 11.73 -6.11 1.30
C TYR A 17 11.95 -4.95 0.31
N ASP A 18 11.54 -3.74 0.69
CA ASP A 18 11.63 -2.59 -0.19
C ASP A 18 13.08 -2.11 -0.40
N MET A 19 13.99 -2.33 0.56
CA MET A 19 15.42 -2.04 0.39
C MET A 19 16.06 -2.93 -0.66
N GLN A 20 15.70 -4.22 -0.72
CA GLN A 20 16.18 -5.12 -1.78
C GLN A 20 15.72 -4.61 -3.15
N MET A 21 14.45 -4.23 -3.26
CA MET A 21 13.90 -3.66 -4.49
C MET A 21 14.57 -2.34 -4.89
N ALA A 22 14.87 -1.47 -3.92
CA ALA A 22 15.58 -0.22 -4.17
C ALA A 22 16.97 -0.46 -4.79
N GLY A 23 17.75 -1.39 -4.23
CA GLY A 23 19.08 -1.73 -4.78
C GLY A 23 19.02 -2.35 -6.18
N MET A 24 18.03 -3.20 -6.45
CA MET A 24 17.80 -3.71 -7.81
C MET A 24 17.44 -2.60 -8.79
N ASN A 25 16.55 -1.69 -8.39
CA ASN A 25 16.14 -0.55 -9.22
C ASN A 25 17.31 0.39 -9.52
N GLU A 26 18.16 0.68 -8.54
CA GLU A 26 19.36 1.51 -8.72
C GLU A 26 20.35 0.86 -9.70
N THR A 27 20.50 -0.46 -9.64
CA THR A 27 21.36 -1.21 -10.59
C THR A 27 20.82 -1.12 -12.02
N MET A 28 19.49 -1.20 -12.18
CA MET A 28 18.82 -1.17 -13.49
C MET A 28 18.68 0.25 -14.07
N ALA A 29 18.52 1.25 -13.20
CA ALA A 29 18.30 2.65 -13.54
C ALA A 29 19.06 3.54 -12.53
N PRO A 30 20.36 3.80 -12.75
CA PRO A 30 21.21 4.53 -11.79
C PRO A 30 20.74 5.95 -11.48
N GLU A 31 19.96 6.57 -12.35
CA GLU A 31 19.36 7.89 -12.15
C GLU A 31 18.08 7.87 -11.30
N LEU A 32 17.54 6.69 -10.98
CA LEU A 32 16.32 6.52 -10.21
C LEU A 32 16.63 6.42 -8.71
N GLN A 33 16.13 7.39 -7.94
CA GLN A 33 16.27 7.41 -6.49
C GLN A 33 15.00 6.88 -5.81
N THR A 34 15.16 5.99 -4.83
CA THR A 34 14.03 5.52 -4.00
C THR A 34 14.00 6.30 -2.69
N VAL A 35 12.85 6.90 -2.36
CA VAL A 35 12.61 7.66 -1.13
C VAL A 35 11.56 6.96 -0.28
N PHE A 36 11.90 6.69 0.97
CA PHE A 36 11.04 6.03 1.93
C PHE A 36 10.34 7.02 2.86
N LEU A 37 9.03 6.88 3.02
CA LEU A 37 8.22 7.69 3.91
C LEU A 37 7.51 6.79 4.95
N PRO A 38 7.66 7.05 6.26
CA PRO A 38 6.95 6.27 7.27
C PRO A 38 5.44 6.55 7.22
N ALA A 39 4.64 5.49 7.30
CA ALA A 39 3.19 5.60 7.40
C ALA A 39 2.78 6.21 8.76
N SER A 40 1.74 7.05 8.75
CA SER A 40 1.18 7.61 9.98
C SER A 40 0.59 6.50 10.87
N PRO A 41 0.65 6.64 12.21
CA PRO A 41 0.15 5.60 13.12
C PRO A 41 -1.31 5.21 12.86
N SER A 42 -2.15 6.18 12.43
CA SER A 42 -3.57 5.99 12.15
C SER A 42 -3.87 5.01 11.01
N VAL A 43 -2.96 4.83 10.06
CA VAL A 43 -3.19 3.99 8.86
C VAL A 43 -2.21 2.82 8.77
N ARG A 44 -1.24 2.74 9.68
CA ARG A 44 -0.16 1.74 9.65
C ARG A 44 -0.67 0.29 9.66
N THR A 45 -1.78 0.02 10.34
CA THR A 45 -2.38 -1.32 10.46
C THR A 45 -3.27 -1.71 9.27
N ILE A 46 -3.58 -0.77 8.37
CA ILE A 46 -4.49 -1.00 7.26
C ILE A 46 -3.75 -1.74 6.15
N THR A 47 -4.27 -2.90 5.75
CA THR A 47 -3.77 -3.66 4.61
C THR A 47 -4.90 -3.93 3.63
N ALA A 48 -4.60 -3.87 2.33
CA ALA A 48 -5.60 -4.14 1.30
C ALA A 48 -6.15 -5.58 1.40
N THR A 49 -5.35 -6.52 1.92
CA THR A 49 -5.78 -7.90 2.17
C THR A 49 -6.87 -7.96 3.24
N LEU A 50 -6.66 -7.33 4.40
CA LEU A 50 -7.66 -7.29 5.47
C LEU A 50 -8.93 -6.56 5.03
N VAL A 51 -8.79 -5.43 4.34
CA VAL A 51 -9.95 -4.68 3.82
C VAL A 51 -10.78 -5.54 2.86
N ARG A 52 -10.14 -6.24 1.92
CA ARG A 52 -10.85 -7.14 0.99
C ARG A 52 -11.51 -8.31 1.72
N GLN A 53 -10.87 -8.85 2.76
CA GLN A 53 -11.44 -9.92 3.57
C GLN A 53 -12.70 -9.45 4.31
N ILE A 54 -12.65 -8.29 4.98
CA ILE A 54 -13.82 -7.68 5.64
C ILE A 54 -14.95 -7.47 4.63
N ALA A 55 -14.65 -6.90 3.46
CA ALA A 55 -15.64 -6.68 2.40
C ALA A 55 -16.28 -7.99 1.91
N SER A 56 -15.48 -9.05 1.70
CA SER A 56 -15.99 -10.36 1.27
C SER A 56 -16.89 -11.05 2.30
N MET A 57 -16.73 -10.70 3.59
CA MET A 57 -17.56 -11.19 4.69
C MET A 57 -18.81 -10.32 4.91
N GLY A 58 -19.02 -9.26 4.11
CA GLY A 58 -20.12 -8.31 4.26
C GLY A 58 -19.93 -7.29 5.38
N GLY A 59 -18.71 -7.13 5.89
CA GLY A 59 -18.39 -6.15 6.92
C GLY A 59 -18.26 -4.73 6.38
N ASP A 60 -18.37 -3.74 7.26
CA ASP A 60 -18.21 -2.33 6.92
C ASP A 60 -16.72 -1.95 6.78
N ILE A 61 -16.34 -1.48 5.59
CA ILE A 61 -14.98 -1.07 5.26
C ILE A 61 -14.78 0.45 5.18
N ARG A 62 -15.85 1.25 5.31
CA ARG A 62 -15.82 2.72 5.16
C ARG A 62 -14.78 3.41 6.07
N PRO A 63 -14.49 2.93 7.30
CA PRO A 63 -13.43 3.55 8.12
C PRO A 63 -12.00 3.36 7.58
N PHE A 64 -11.77 2.39 6.68
CA PHE A 64 -10.44 1.98 6.24
C PHE A 64 -10.09 2.41 4.82
N VAL A 65 -11.07 2.89 4.04
CA VAL A 65 -10.88 3.26 2.65
C VAL A 65 -11.62 4.53 2.25
N PRO A 66 -11.16 5.26 1.22
CA PRO A 66 -11.93 6.34 0.62
C PRO A 66 -13.28 5.87 0.06
N ALA A 67 -14.26 6.77 0.01
CA ALA A 67 -15.63 6.47 -0.44
C ALA A 67 -15.69 5.80 -1.83
N ALA A 68 -14.84 6.24 -2.77
CA ALA A 68 -14.75 5.65 -4.10
C ALA A 68 -14.36 4.16 -4.07
N VAL A 69 -13.45 3.79 -3.17
CA VAL A 69 -13.01 2.39 -3.01
C VAL A 69 -14.06 1.57 -2.28
N ALA A 70 -14.74 2.16 -1.28
CA ALA A 70 -15.84 1.48 -0.58
C ALA A 70 -16.94 1.07 -1.57
N GLY A 71 -17.40 1.99 -2.43
CA GLY A 71 -18.41 1.69 -3.45
C GLY A 71 -17.97 0.59 -4.42
N ALA A 72 -16.73 0.65 -4.90
CA ALA A 72 -16.18 -0.36 -5.80
C ALA A 72 -16.09 -1.76 -5.17
N LEU A 73 -15.66 -1.84 -3.90
CA LEU A 73 -15.56 -3.12 -3.18
C LEU A 73 -16.93 -3.67 -2.81
N THR A 74 -17.89 -2.84 -2.40
CA THR A 74 -19.27 -3.26 -2.17
C THR A 74 -19.90 -3.82 -3.44
N ALA A 75 -19.72 -3.16 -4.59
CA ALA A 75 -20.23 -3.68 -5.87
C ALA A 75 -19.56 -5.00 -6.28
N LYS A 76 -18.24 -5.13 -6.05
CA LYS A 76 -17.49 -6.35 -6.37
C LYS A 76 -17.94 -7.57 -5.55
N PHE A 77 -18.33 -7.37 -4.30
CA PHE A 77 -18.73 -8.45 -3.38
C PHE A 77 -20.26 -8.51 -3.17
N ALA A 78 -21.05 -7.73 -3.91
CA ALA A 78 -22.49 -7.89 -3.98
C ALA A 78 -22.80 -9.27 -4.58
N LYS A 79 -23.56 -10.09 -3.87
CA LYS A 79 -24.06 -11.37 -4.36
C LYS A 79 -25.15 -11.17 -5.41
#